data_AF-A0ABD6CDT0-F1
#
_entry.id   AF-A0ABD6CDT0-F1
#
_cell.length_a   1.000
_cell.length_b   1.000
_cell.length_c   1.000
_cell.angle_alpha   90.00
_cell.angle_beta   90.00
_cell.angle_gamma   90.00
#
_symmetry.space_group_name_H-M   'P 1'
#
loop_
_entity.id
_entity.type
_entity.pdbx_description
1 polymer ?
#
loop_
_entity_poly.entity_id
_entity_poly.type
_entity_poly.pdbx_seq_one_letter_code
_entity_poly.pdbx_strand_id
1 'polypeptide(L)'
;MRHGTDDTDWPLSEREAGRHEHTHLAERIATTPHDDLSLTDVEAFGQLLETVDEALGDGDATTAAAHLAAFWEAYLRAGLQAERDDVPSEPRALVEAGNEAGLVGMDLYQGLLRFFDVVADATASDADTPSTLENWTRRILDLTGQLSDHVDDHHS
;
A
#
# COMPACT_ATOMS: atom_id res chain seq x y z
N MET A 1 19.88 26.86 38.15
CA MET A 1 18.44 27.22 38.23
C MET A 1 17.86 27.10 36.84
N ARG A 2 16.80 26.27 36.70
CA ARG A 2 15.81 26.16 35.61
C ARG A 2 16.35 25.69 34.24
N HIS A 3 16.04 24.43 33.85
CA HIS A 3 14.91 24.00 32.98
C HIS A 3 15.09 24.53 31.56
N GLY A 4 15.11 23.73 30.48
CA GLY A 4 14.48 22.44 30.22
C GLY A 4 13.61 22.62 28.97
N THR A 5 13.95 21.89 27.90
CA THR A 5 13.18 21.52 26.68
C THR A 5 14.16 20.58 25.95
N ASP A 6 14.07 19.25 25.91
CA ASP A 6 12.97 18.34 25.57
C ASP A 6 12.06 18.79 24.42
N ASP A 7 11.81 17.82 23.52
CA ASP A 7 10.96 17.82 22.32
C ASP A 7 11.53 18.59 21.11
N THR A 8 11.83 18.00 19.95
CA THR A 8 11.17 16.92 19.20
C THR A 8 12.15 16.26 18.21
N ASP A 9 12.48 14.99 18.42
CA ASP A 9 13.19 14.16 17.42
C ASP A 9 12.55 12.76 17.37
N TRP A 10 11.24 12.72 17.05
CA TRP A 10 10.43 11.52 16.72
C TRP A 10 9.07 11.97 16.14
N PRO A 11 8.48 11.33 15.09
CA PRO A 11 8.68 9.96 14.60
C PRO A 11 8.99 9.90 13.08
N LEU A 12 10.26 9.87 12.67
CA LEU A 12 10.62 9.42 11.32
C LEU A 12 10.73 7.88 11.26
N SER A 13 11.21 7.31 12.35
CA SER A 13 11.40 5.89 12.65
C SER A 13 10.13 5.04 12.77
N GLU A 14 9.02 5.54 13.33
CA GLU A 14 7.75 4.78 13.33
C GLU A 14 7.11 4.75 11.95
N ARG A 15 7.22 5.85 11.19
CA ARG A 15 6.79 5.92 9.78
C ARG A 15 7.66 5.02 8.89
N GLU A 16 8.95 4.93 9.16
CA GLU A 16 9.86 4.00 8.48
C GLU A 16 9.61 2.54 8.88
N ALA A 17 9.37 2.26 10.17
CA ALA A 17 9.04 0.92 10.66
C ALA A 17 7.74 0.40 10.06
N GLY A 18 6.67 1.21 10.04
CA GLY A 18 5.39 0.83 9.42
C GLY A 18 5.54 0.57 7.91
N ARG A 19 6.34 1.38 7.20
CA ARG A 19 6.65 1.10 5.78
C ARG A 19 7.39 -0.24 5.57
N HIS A 20 8.35 -0.57 6.42
CA HIS A 20 9.08 -1.84 6.35
C HIS A 20 8.16 -3.04 6.64
N GLU A 21 7.28 -2.94 7.63
CA GLU A 21 6.32 -4.00 7.96
C GLU A 21 5.30 -4.21 6.84
N HIS A 22 4.78 -3.13 6.25
CA HIS A 22 3.82 -3.22 5.13
C HIS A 22 4.46 -3.81 3.87
N THR A 23 5.74 -3.50 3.62
CA THR A 23 6.50 -4.06 2.51
C THR A 23 6.66 -5.56 2.65
N HIS A 24 7.10 -6.04 3.82
CA HIS A 24 7.24 -7.47 4.08
C HIS A 24 5.91 -8.22 4.05
N LEU A 25 4.84 -7.63 4.57
CA LEU A 25 3.51 -8.22 4.49
C LEU A 25 3.06 -8.36 3.03
N ALA A 26 3.22 -7.31 2.23
CA ALA A 26 2.87 -7.33 0.81
C ALA A 26 3.66 -8.39 0.02
N GLU A 27 4.97 -8.49 0.25
CA GLU A 27 5.83 -9.51 -0.36
C GLU A 27 5.34 -10.92 -0.03
N ARG A 28 4.96 -11.15 1.23
CA ARG A 28 4.46 -12.44 1.69
C ARG A 28 3.13 -12.81 1.07
N ILE A 29 2.17 -11.89 1.05
CA ILE A 29 0.86 -12.12 0.41
C ILE A 29 1.04 -12.42 -1.09
N ALA A 30 1.95 -11.71 -1.77
CA ALA A 30 2.18 -11.90 -3.20
C ALA A 30 2.83 -13.26 -3.56
N THR A 31 3.61 -13.86 -2.65
CA THR A 31 4.47 -15.02 -2.95
C THR A 31 4.04 -16.31 -2.25
N THR A 32 3.03 -16.24 -1.38
CA THR A 32 2.51 -17.38 -0.62
C THR A 32 1.09 -17.68 -1.09
N PRO A 33 0.74 -18.95 -1.36
CA PRO A 33 -0.66 -19.35 -1.53
C PRO A 33 -1.51 -18.83 -0.35
N HIS A 34 -2.68 -18.25 -0.62
CA HIS A 34 -3.45 -17.56 0.42
C HIS A 34 -3.91 -18.50 1.55
N ASP A 35 -4.11 -19.78 1.26
CA ASP A 35 -4.42 -20.85 2.21
C ASP A 35 -3.22 -21.22 3.11
N ASP A 36 -2.00 -20.90 2.68
CA ASP A 36 -0.76 -21.13 3.44
C ASP A 36 -0.32 -19.89 4.25
N LEU A 37 -1.02 -18.75 4.12
CA LEU A 37 -0.78 -17.57 4.98
C LEU A 37 -1.17 -17.88 6.43
N SER A 38 -0.48 -17.28 7.40
CA SER A 38 -0.83 -17.45 8.81
C SER A 38 -1.91 -16.46 9.24
N LEU A 39 -2.68 -16.79 10.27
CA LEU A 39 -3.65 -15.86 10.86
C LEU A 39 -3.01 -14.51 11.27
N THR A 40 -1.74 -14.53 11.70
CA THR A 40 -0.99 -13.31 12.01
C THR A 40 -0.80 -12.41 10.78
N ASP A 41 -0.70 -12.98 9.58
CA ASP A 41 -0.60 -12.19 8.34
C ASP A 41 -1.94 -11.59 7.95
N VAL A 42 -3.02 -12.35 8.14
CA VAL A 42 -4.38 -11.88 7.90
C VAL A 42 -4.71 -10.73 8.85
N GLU A 43 -4.39 -10.88 10.13
CA GLU A 43 -4.54 -9.83 11.15
C GLU A 43 -3.68 -8.60 10.82
N ALA A 44 -2.43 -8.79 10.39
CA ALA A 44 -1.55 -7.69 9.97
C ALA A 44 -2.09 -6.97 8.73
N PHE A 45 -2.75 -7.69 7.81
CA PHE A 45 -3.36 -7.09 6.64
C PHE A 45 -4.58 -6.25 7.01
N GLY A 46 -5.42 -6.74 7.92
CA GLY A 46 -6.50 -5.95 8.51
C GLY A 46 -5.98 -4.67 9.18
N GLN A 47 -4.92 -4.76 9.98
CA GLN A 47 -4.30 -3.60 10.66
C GLN A 47 -3.74 -2.56 9.68
N LEU A 48 -3.18 -2.99 8.55
CA LEU A 48 -2.76 -2.07 7.47
C LEU A 48 -3.96 -1.27 6.95
N LEU A 49 -5.09 -1.94 6.68
CA LEU A 49 -6.29 -1.28 6.16
C LEU A 49 -6.87 -0.30 7.19
N GLU A 50 -6.91 -0.68 8.46
CA GLU A 50 -7.33 0.19 9.57
C GLU A 50 -6.42 1.43 9.67
N THR A 51 -5.09 1.24 9.61
CA THR A 51 -4.12 2.34 9.66
C THR A 51 -4.32 3.34 8.52
N VAL A 52 -4.62 2.84 7.31
CA VAL A 52 -4.88 3.70 6.14
C VAL A 52 -6.23 4.42 6.28
N ASP A 53 -7.27 3.74 6.77
CA ASP A 53 -8.59 4.35 7.00
C ASP A 53 -8.53 5.45 8.08
N GLU A 54 -7.82 5.20 9.18
CA GLU A 54 -7.59 6.18 10.25
C GLU A 54 -6.87 7.43 9.72
N ALA A 55 -5.81 7.27 8.92
CA ALA A 55 -5.11 8.38 8.30
C ALA A 55 -6.03 9.21 7.36
N LEU A 56 -6.93 8.55 6.62
CA LEU A 56 -7.95 9.24 5.82
C LEU A 56 -8.99 9.96 6.70
N GLY A 57 -9.40 9.37 7.81
CA GLY A 57 -10.31 9.96 8.80
C GLY A 57 -9.76 11.23 9.44
N ASP A 58 -8.44 11.28 9.66
CA ASP A 58 -7.72 12.44 10.18
C ASP A 58 -7.39 13.50 9.12
N GLY A 59 -7.73 13.23 7.85
CA GLY A 59 -7.46 14.12 6.72
C GLY A 59 -6.02 14.06 6.19
N ASP A 60 -5.24 13.04 6.57
CA ASP A 60 -3.88 12.80 6.08
C ASP A 60 -3.87 11.83 4.89
N ALA A 61 -4.47 12.28 3.78
CA ALA A 61 -4.49 11.53 2.54
C ALA A 61 -3.09 11.21 1.98
N THR A 62 -2.08 12.02 2.30
CA THR A 62 -0.70 11.81 1.87
C THR A 62 -0.08 10.59 2.56
N THR A 63 -0.21 10.49 3.87
CA THR A 63 0.27 9.32 4.63
C THR A 63 -0.49 8.06 4.22
N ALA A 64 -1.82 8.14 4.09
CA ALA A 64 -2.64 7.03 3.64
C ALA A 64 -2.22 6.52 2.24
N ALA A 65 -2.03 7.44 1.29
CA ALA A 65 -1.57 7.10 -0.06
C ALA A 65 -0.17 6.50 -0.05
N ALA A 66 0.75 7.01 0.78
CA ALA A 66 2.11 6.48 0.87
C ALA A 66 2.11 5.02 1.36
N HIS A 67 1.26 4.65 2.33
CA HIS A 67 1.15 3.28 2.80
C HIS A 67 0.59 2.33 1.73
N LEU A 68 -0.48 2.72 1.03
CA LEU A 68 -1.04 1.92 -0.06
C LEU A 68 -0.08 1.79 -1.24
N ALA A 69 0.61 2.87 -1.62
CA ALA A 69 1.60 2.83 -2.69
C ALA A 69 2.75 1.88 -2.35
N ALA A 70 3.30 1.97 -1.12
CA ALA A 70 4.35 1.08 -0.67
C ALA A 70 3.90 -0.40 -0.67
N PHE A 71 2.70 -0.68 -0.16
CA PHE A 71 2.13 -2.03 -0.17
C PHE A 71 2.01 -2.58 -1.60
N TRP A 72 1.35 -1.85 -2.51
CA TRP A 72 1.11 -2.34 -3.87
C TRP A 72 2.39 -2.44 -4.71
N GLU A 73 3.35 -1.53 -4.54
CA GLU A 73 4.65 -1.66 -5.18
C GLU A 73 5.38 -2.93 -4.73
N ALA A 74 5.41 -3.19 -3.42
CA ALA A 74 6.05 -4.37 -2.85
C ALA A 74 5.36 -5.67 -3.31
N TYR A 75 4.02 -5.70 -3.27
CA TYR A 75 3.22 -6.84 -3.73
C TYR A 75 3.51 -7.17 -5.20
N LEU A 76 3.44 -6.18 -6.09
CA LEU A 76 3.66 -6.38 -7.52
C LEU A 76 5.10 -6.78 -7.81
N ARG A 77 6.09 -6.16 -7.15
CA ARG A 77 7.50 -6.53 -7.33
C ARG A 77 7.77 -7.97 -6.92
N ALA A 78 7.29 -8.38 -5.75
CA ALA A 78 7.51 -9.73 -5.24
C ALA A 78 6.85 -10.79 -6.12
N GLY A 79 5.58 -10.58 -6.49
CA GLY A 79 4.87 -11.49 -7.39
C GLY A 79 5.54 -11.58 -8.77
N LEU A 80 6.02 -10.46 -9.33
CA LEU A 80 6.74 -10.48 -10.61
C LEU A 80 8.12 -11.11 -10.52
N GLN A 81 8.85 -10.94 -9.41
CA GLN A 81 10.16 -11.59 -9.19
C GLN A 81 10.06 -13.12 -9.14
N ALA A 82 8.91 -13.66 -8.73
CA ALA A 82 8.67 -15.10 -8.77
C ALA A 82 8.52 -15.65 -10.20
N GLU A 83 8.08 -14.81 -11.14
CA GLU A 83 7.72 -15.20 -12.51
C GLU A 83 8.72 -14.72 -13.58
N ARG A 84 9.53 -13.68 -13.29
CA ARG A 84 10.36 -12.97 -14.27
C ARG A 84 11.69 -12.49 -13.71
N ASP A 85 12.71 -12.50 -14.55
CA ASP A 85 14.05 -11.96 -14.22
C ASP A 85 14.12 -10.42 -14.31
N ASP A 86 13.20 -9.78 -15.04
CA ASP A 86 13.21 -8.34 -15.36
C ASP A 86 11.98 -7.60 -14.81
N VAL A 87 12.03 -7.21 -13.53
CA VAL A 87 10.93 -6.45 -12.91
C VAL A 87 11.06 -4.95 -13.20
N PRO A 88 10.03 -4.29 -13.77
CA PRO A 88 10.06 -2.86 -14.05
C PRO A 88 10.28 -2.01 -12.79
N SER A 89 11.04 -0.92 -12.93
CA SER A 89 11.21 0.07 -11.85
C SER A 89 10.07 1.07 -11.81
N GLU A 90 9.53 1.46 -12.97
CA GLU A 90 8.49 2.49 -13.09
C GLU A 90 7.12 1.97 -12.62
N PRO A 91 6.39 2.70 -11.75
CA PRO A 91 5.13 2.22 -11.19
C PRO A 91 4.09 1.84 -12.24
N ARG A 92 3.96 2.63 -13.31
CA ARG A 92 3.03 2.32 -14.40
C ARG A 92 3.35 0.99 -15.08
N ALA A 93 4.62 0.81 -15.48
CA ALA A 93 5.06 -0.42 -16.12
C ALA A 93 4.99 -1.62 -15.17
N LEU A 94 5.19 -1.40 -13.87
CA LEU A 94 5.05 -2.42 -12.83
C LEU A 94 3.60 -2.91 -12.71
N VAL A 95 2.63 -2.01 -12.69
CA VAL A 95 1.19 -2.34 -12.67
C VAL A 95 0.77 -3.07 -13.95
N GLU A 96 1.21 -2.60 -15.11
CA GLU A 96 0.93 -3.24 -16.40
C GLU A 96 1.49 -4.68 -16.43
N ALA A 97 2.75 -4.87 -16.04
CA ALA A 97 3.36 -6.19 -15.95
C ALA A 97 2.65 -7.11 -14.93
N GLY A 98 2.23 -6.58 -13.79
CA GLY A 98 1.49 -7.35 -12.78
C GLY A 98 0.12 -7.82 -13.26
N ASN A 99 -0.59 -6.99 -14.02
CA ASN A 99 -1.84 -7.38 -14.67
C ASN A 99 -1.61 -8.46 -15.75
N GLU A 100 -0.56 -8.34 -16.56
CA GLU A 100 -0.18 -9.38 -17.54
C GLU A 100 0.17 -10.71 -16.87
N ALA A 101 0.76 -10.68 -15.69
CA ALA A 101 1.06 -11.85 -14.87
C ALA A 101 -0.16 -12.38 -14.08
N GLY A 102 -1.32 -11.72 -14.15
CA GLY A 102 -2.53 -12.12 -13.44
C GLY A 102 -2.52 -11.86 -11.93
N LEU A 103 -1.60 -11.03 -11.43
CA LEU A 103 -1.48 -10.69 -10.01
C LEU A 103 -2.62 -9.78 -9.50
N VAL A 104 -3.30 -9.10 -10.42
CA VAL A 104 -4.39 -8.17 -10.12
C VAL A 104 -5.56 -8.35 -11.10
N GLY A 105 -6.79 -8.18 -10.61
CA GLY A 105 -7.98 -8.12 -11.45
C GLY A 105 -8.13 -6.77 -12.18
N MET A 106 -8.99 -6.71 -13.20
CA MET A 106 -9.16 -5.54 -14.07
C MET A 106 -9.50 -4.24 -13.31
N ASP A 107 -10.38 -4.30 -12.31
CA ASP A 107 -10.79 -3.12 -11.53
C ASP A 107 -9.63 -2.55 -10.72
N LEU A 108 -8.84 -3.43 -10.11
CA LEU A 108 -7.66 -3.07 -9.35
C LEU A 108 -6.54 -2.57 -10.27
N TYR A 109 -6.32 -3.21 -11.42
CA TYR A 109 -5.39 -2.74 -12.45
C TYR A 109 -5.68 -1.29 -12.86
N GLN A 110 -6.93 -0.99 -13.23
CA GLN A 110 -7.32 0.36 -13.64
C GLN A 110 -7.23 1.36 -12.48
N GLY A 111 -7.61 0.92 -11.28
CA GLY A 111 -7.47 1.71 -10.06
C GLY A 111 -6.02 2.08 -9.79
N LEU A 112 -5.12 1.10 -9.78
CA LEU A 112 -3.70 1.29 -9.47
C LEU A 112 -3.01 2.20 -10.48
N LEU A 113 -3.29 2.04 -11.78
CA LEU A 113 -2.76 2.96 -12.80
C LEU A 113 -3.10 4.41 -12.47
N ARG A 114 -4.38 4.69 -12.18
CA ARG A 114 -4.80 6.06 -11.89
C ARG A 114 -4.30 6.54 -10.53
N PHE A 115 -4.23 5.66 -9.54
CA PHE A 115 -3.71 5.98 -8.21
C PHE A 115 -2.24 6.39 -8.26
N PHE A 116 -1.38 5.62 -8.93
CA PHE A 116 0.04 5.97 -9.06
C PHE A 116 0.26 7.26 -9.86
N ASP A 117 -0.54 7.53 -10.89
CA ASP A 117 -0.51 8.83 -11.59
C ASP A 117 -0.82 9.98 -10.61
N VAL A 118 -1.84 9.82 -9.76
CA VAL A 118 -2.25 10.85 -8.77
C VAL A 118 -1.21 11.02 -7.64
N VAL A 119 -0.60 9.92 -7.18
CA VAL A 119 0.50 9.98 -6.19
C VAL A 119 1.69 10.72 -6.79
N ALA A 120 2.09 10.41 -8.02
CA ALA A 120 3.17 11.10 -8.71
C ALA A 120 2.87 12.61 -8.85
N ASP A 121 1.67 12.97 -9.30
CA ASP A 121 1.23 14.36 -9.41
C ASP A 121 1.26 15.10 -8.05
N ALA A 122 0.81 14.45 -6.98
CA ALA A 122 0.81 15.03 -5.63
C ALA A 122 2.24 15.24 -5.08
N THR A 123 3.20 14.39 -5.46
CA THR A 123 4.61 14.58 -5.10
C THR A 123 5.31 15.66 -5.93
N ALA A 124 4.85 15.89 -7.17
CA ALA A 124 5.48 16.81 -8.11
C ALA A 124 4.94 18.25 -8.05
N SER A 125 3.71 18.45 -7.56
CA SER A 125 3.02 19.74 -7.60
C SER A 125 2.34 20.07 -6.27
N ASP A 126 2.59 21.28 -5.76
CA ASP A 126 2.02 21.84 -4.51
C ASP A 126 0.55 22.29 -4.66
N ALA A 127 -0.16 21.87 -5.72
CA ALA A 127 -1.43 22.47 -6.16
C ALA A 127 -2.59 21.47 -6.28
N ASP A 128 -3.71 21.76 -5.59
CA ASP A 128 -5.09 21.23 -5.73
C ASP A 128 -5.26 19.69 -5.84
N THR A 129 -4.28 18.93 -5.36
CA THR A 129 -4.27 17.47 -5.26
C THR A 129 -4.96 16.83 -4.05
N PRO A 130 -5.26 17.51 -2.90
CA PRO A 130 -5.71 16.80 -1.70
C PRO A 130 -6.99 15.97 -1.89
N SER A 131 -8.03 16.55 -2.51
CA SER A 131 -9.31 15.85 -2.71
C SER A 131 -9.22 14.75 -3.76
N THR A 132 -8.38 14.93 -4.79
CA THR A 132 -8.18 13.89 -5.81
C THR A 132 -7.39 12.73 -5.23
N LEU A 133 -6.33 13.01 -4.45
CA LEU A 133 -5.52 12.01 -3.76
C LEU A 133 -6.37 11.23 -2.76
N GLU A 134 -7.15 11.90 -1.92
CA GLU A 134 -8.03 11.25 -0.94
C GLU A 134 -9.04 10.31 -1.62
N ASN A 135 -9.72 10.80 -2.67
CA ASN A 135 -10.71 10.00 -3.39
C ASN A 135 -10.12 8.73 -4.01
N TRP A 136 -8.95 8.83 -4.63
CA TRP A 136 -8.28 7.66 -5.20
C TRP A 136 -7.69 6.75 -4.14
N THR A 137 -7.20 7.30 -3.03
CA THR A 137 -6.71 6.51 -1.89
C THR A 137 -7.84 5.69 -1.27
N ARG A 138 -9.02 6.30 -1.01
CA ARG A 138 -10.23 5.57 -0.57
C ARG A 138 -10.62 4.47 -1.56
N ARG A 139 -10.60 4.76 -2.86
CA ARG A 139 -10.93 3.77 -3.88
C ARG A 139 -9.97 2.57 -3.87
N ILE A 140 -8.67 2.80 -3.70
CA ILE A 140 -7.70 1.71 -3.60
C ILE A 140 -7.83 0.98 -2.26
N LEU A 141 -8.12 1.68 -1.17
CA LEU A 141 -8.40 1.05 0.11
C LEU A 141 -9.58 0.06 -0.01
N ASP A 142 -10.69 0.46 -0.62
CA ASP A 142 -11.87 -0.41 -0.84
C ASP A 142 -11.52 -1.66 -1.66
N LEU A 143 -10.66 -1.52 -2.69
CA LEU A 143 -10.25 -2.63 -3.54
C LEU A 143 -9.23 -3.54 -2.83
N THR A 144 -8.35 -2.96 -2.00
CA THR A 144 -7.42 -3.71 -1.14
C THR A 144 -8.19 -4.48 -0.07
N GLY A 145 -9.27 -3.90 0.48
CA GLY A 145 -10.19 -4.56 1.41
C GLY A 145 -10.81 -5.83 0.82
N GLN A 146 -11.23 -5.79 -0.45
CA GLN A 146 -11.75 -6.98 -1.14
C GLN A 146 -10.69 -8.08 -1.29
N LEU A 147 -9.41 -7.73 -1.46
CA LEU A 147 -8.32 -8.71 -1.44
C LEU A 147 -8.13 -9.28 -0.02
N SER A 148 -8.17 -8.44 1.02
CA SER A 148 -8.09 -8.90 2.40
C SER A 148 -9.22 -9.86 2.77
N ASP A 149 -10.47 -9.52 2.42
CA ASP A 149 -11.64 -10.38 2.62
C ASP A 149 -11.45 -11.72 1.90
N HIS A 150 -10.94 -11.69 0.65
CA HIS A 150 -10.65 -12.91 -0.09
C HIS A 150 -9.57 -13.78 0.58
N VAL A 151 -8.54 -13.16 1.16
CA VAL A 151 -7.50 -13.87 1.91
C VAL A 151 -8.11 -14.49 3.18
N ASP A 152 -8.90 -13.74 3.94
CA ASP A 152 -9.55 -14.20 5.18
C ASP A 152 -10.56 -15.34 4.95
N ASP A 153 -11.26 -15.34 3.81
CA ASP A 153 -12.18 -16.41 3.40
C ASP A 153 -11.51 -17.80 3.31
N HIS A 154 -10.19 -17.86 3.04
CA HIS A 154 -9.45 -19.14 3.06
C HIS A 154 -9.18 -19.68 4.47
N HIS A 155 -9.35 -18.84 5.50
CA HIS A 155 -9.06 -19.16 6.91
C HIS A 155 -10.32 -19.32 7.78
N SER A 156 -11.51 -19.13 7.18
CA SER A 156 -12.83 -19.22 7.83
C SER A 156 -13.45 -20.62 7.85
#